data_AF-S4YE22-F1
#
_entry.id   AF-S4YE22-F1
#
_cell.length_a   1.000
_cell.length_b   1.000
_cell.length_c   1.000
_cell.angle_alpha   90.00
_cell.angle_beta   90.00
_cell.angle_gamma   90.00
#
_symmetry.space_group_name_H-M   'P 1'
#
loop_
_entity.id
_entity.type
_entity.pdbx_description
1 polymer ?
#
loop_
_entity_poly.entity_id
_entity_poly.type
_entity_poly.pdbx_seq_one_letter_code
_entity_poly.pdbx_strand_id
1 'polypeptide(L)'
;MEAPAEYRAVRVLYGSYDVVVNTPVSIDEPRHSDGKSFGPRVTTCGDRSAKNLLADLIVKNPAQADDLLAVAEQVGWRIPGHRRRRIFVAGTSTVNHEQRAALAWDALVAQARTGRATTYGALAPKIGVHHRALRYPLGLIQDYCLEARLPPLTSIVVYAQTGTPGEGFTAWDVDDLPSGERAVYAMDWQRLQNPFSYAESGQTSARLADTLFDDPGSAASVYQLVKSRGSAQVIFRMALLRVYQWACAFCGFTYEEALDGAHIHPWSKCAVEHRMDVRNGLLLCSNHHRMFDAGWLTVTPDYRIEYGDTALAEGPYSDIDKLVGPDLHGTRLRLPGRRELWPNPDLLRTRIPDE
;
A
#
# COMPACT_ATOMS: atom_id res chain seq x y z
N MET A 1 -42.56 -29.40 -22.07
CA MET A 1 -41.39 -29.34 -21.16
C MET A 1 -40.64 -28.08 -21.51
N GLU A 2 -40.68 -27.07 -20.65
CA GLU A 2 -39.75 -25.95 -20.74
C GLU A 2 -38.33 -26.51 -20.60
N ALA A 3 -37.40 -26.00 -21.41
CA ALA A 3 -35.99 -26.34 -21.26
C ALA A 3 -35.55 -25.93 -19.84
N PRO A 4 -34.77 -26.77 -19.12
CA PRO A 4 -34.29 -26.40 -17.79
C PRO A 4 -33.51 -25.09 -17.87
N ALA A 5 -33.76 -24.19 -16.91
CA ALA A 5 -33.06 -22.92 -16.83
C ALA A 5 -31.55 -23.18 -16.66
N GLU A 6 -30.73 -22.70 -17.60
CA GLU A 6 -29.28 -22.87 -17.54
C GLU A 6 -28.67 -21.77 -16.66
N TYR A 7 -28.33 -22.12 -15.41
CA TYR A 7 -27.63 -21.21 -14.50
C TYR A 7 -26.14 -21.16 -14.83
N ARG A 8 -25.55 -19.96 -14.81
CA ARG A 8 -24.12 -19.75 -15.07
C ARG A 8 -23.47 -18.93 -13.96
N ALA A 9 -22.31 -19.38 -13.49
CA ALA A 9 -21.45 -18.59 -12.63
C ALA A 9 -20.77 -17.48 -13.44
N VAL A 10 -20.98 -16.23 -13.02
CA VAL A 10 -20.47 -15.02 -13.70
C VAL A 10 -19.56 -14.19 -12.81
N ARG A 11 -19.51 -14.47 -11.51
CA ARG A 11 -18.79 -13.64 -10.54
C ARG A 11 -18.42 -14.44 -9.29
N VAL A 12 -17.23 -14.19 -8.76
CA VAL A 12 -16.76 -14.69 -7.46
C VAL A 12 -16.54 -13.50 -6.54
N LEU A 13 -17.11 -13.55 -5.34
CA LEU A 13 -16.99 -12.49 -4.35
C LEU A 13 -16.59 -13.08 -2.99
N TYR A 14 -15.49 -12.60 -2.42
CA TYR A 14 -15.03 -12.99 -1.09
C TYR A 14 -14.22 -11.86 -0.45
N GLY A 15 -14.69 -11.30 0.67
CA GLY A 15 -14.03 -10.15 1.30
C GLY A 15 -13.89 -8.97 0.34
N SER A 16 -12.66 -8.52 0.07
CA SER A 16 -12.33 -7.47 -0.89
C SER A 16 -12.19 -7.96 -2.34
N TYR A 17 -12.18 -9.28 -2.57
CA TYR A 17 -12.03 -9.88 -3.89
C TYR A 17 -13.38 -9.92 -4.60
N ASP A 18 -13.39 -9.35 -5.81
CA ASP A 18 -14.58 -9.22 -6.63
C ASP A 18 -14.24 -9.48 -8.10
N VAL A 19 -14.34 -10.75 -8.51
CA VAL A 19 -13.91 -11.21 -9.84
C VAL A 19 -15.14 -11.52 -10.68
N VAL A 20 -15.46 -10.63 -11.62
CA VAL A 20 -16.43 -10.92 -12.70
C VAL A 20 -15.69 -11.71 -13.77
N VAL A 21 -16.14 -12.92 -14.10
CA VAL A 21 -15.42 -13.81 -15.02
C VAL A 21 -15.75 -13.51 -16.48
N ASN A 22 -14.74 -13.60 -17.35
CA ASN A 22 -14.85 -13.36 -18.79
C ASN A 22 -15.69 -14.44 -19.48
N THR A 23 -15.50 -15.69 -19.05
CA THR A 23 -16.15 -16.88 -19.58
C THR A 23 -16.96 -17.56 -18.48
N PRO A 24 -18.30 -17.40 -18.48
CA PRO A 24 -19.15 -18.03 -17.48
C PRO A 24 -19.09 -19.56 -17.50
N VAL A 25 -19.19 -20.17 -16.33
CA VAL A 25 -19.27 -21.63 -16.16
C VAL A 25 -20.72 -22.04 -15.94
N SER A 26 -21.22 -22.97 -16.75
CA SER A 26 -22.56 -23.56 -16.53
C SER A 26 -22.55 -24.37 -15.23
N ILE A 27 -23.57 -24.17 -14.41
CA ILE A 27 -23.66 -24.81 -13.11
C ILE A 27 -24.16 -26.24 -13.24
N ASP A 28 -23.29 -27.20 -12.92
CA ASP A 28 -23.63 -28.60 -12.67
C ASP A 28 -24.09 -28.75 -11.21
N GLU A 29 -25.41 -28.87 -10.98
CA GLU A 29 -25.99 -28.88 -9.63
C GLU A 29 -25.41 -29.96 -8.70
N PRO A 30 -25.30 -31.24 -9.09
CA PRO A 30 -24.61 -32.27 -8.30
C PRO A 30 -23.19 -31.89 -7.87
N ARG A 31 -22.45 -31.15 -8.71
CA ARG A 31 -21.03 -30.88 -8.50
C ARG A 31 -20.74 -29.54 -7.84
N HIS A 32 -21.59 -28.54 -8.06
CA HIS A 32 -21.38 -27.14 -7.71
C HIS A 32 -22.34 -26.60 -6.66
N SER A 33 -23.43 -27.31 -6.33
CA SER A 33 -24.43 -26.83 -5.37
C SER A 33 -24.93 -27.90 -4.40
N ASP A 34 -24.20 -29.01 -4.23
CA ASP A 34 -24.62 -30.19 -3.45
C ASP A 34 -25.96 -30.78 -3.95
N GLY A 35 -26.24 -30.68 -5.25
CA GLY A 35 -27.51 -31.13 -5.86
C GLY A 35 -28.70 -30.20 -5.60
N LYS A 36 -28.47 -28.97 -5.11
CA LYS A 36 -29.52 -27.98 -4.89
C LYS A 36 -29.76 -27.16 -6.15
N SER A 37 -31.02 -26.96 -6.49
CA SER A 37 -31.41 -26.05 -7.57
C SER A 37 -31.27 -24.59 -7.16
N PHE A 38 -31.10 -23.72 -8.17
CA PHE A 38 -31.04 -22.28 -7.97
C PHE A 38 -32.42 -21.66 -8.10
N GLY A 39 -32.70 -20.65 -7.28
CA GLY A 39 -33.98 -19.96 -7.24
C GLY A 39 -33.83 -18.49 -6.88
N PRO A 40 -34.93 -17.79 -6.58
CA PRO A 40 -34.91 -16.38 -6.22
C PRO A 40 -34.28 -16.10 -4.83
N ARG A 41 -33.99 -17.16 -4.06
CA ARG A 41 -33.31 -17.06 -2.76
C ARG A 41 -31.87 -17.55 -2.89
N VAL A 42 -30.99 -17.04 -2.04
CA VAL A 42 -29.59 -17.45 -1.99
C VAL A 42 -29.49 -18.95 -1.71
N THR A 43 -28.86 -19.68 -2.63
CA THR A 43 -28.54 -21.10 -2.47
C THR A 43 -27.20 -21.24 -1.76
N THR A 44 -27.19 -21.89 -0.59
CA THR A 44 -25.96 -22.21 0.15
C THR A 44 -25.47 -23.60 -0.21
N CYS A 45 -24.17 -23.75 -0.45
CA CYS A 45 -23.51 -25.04 -0.69
C CYS A 45 -22.29 -25.18 0.22
N GLY A 46 -21.83 -26.41 0.42
CA GLY A 46 -20.66 -26.72 1.22
C GLY A 46 -19.36 -26.46 0.47
N ASP A 47 -18.26 -26.41 1.24
CA ASP A 47 -16.92 -26.09 0.75
C ASP A 47 -16.47 -26.95 -0.44
N ARG A 48 -16.86 -28.23 -0.48
CA ARG A 48 -16.50 -29.12 -1.59
C ARG A 48 -17.10 -28.66 -2.92
N SER A 49 -18.37 -28.29 -2.91
CA SER A 49 -19.09 -27.83 -4.09
C SER A 49 -18.62 -26.44 -4.53
N ALA A 50 -18.41 -25.54 -3.58
CA ALA A 50 -17.85 -24.21 -3.85
C ALA A 50 -16.42 -24.30 -4.42
N LYS A 51 -15.58 -25.19 -3.88
CA LYS A 51 -14.22 -25.44 -4.38
C LYS A 51 -14.20 -26.02 -5.79
N ASN A 52 -15.12 -26.93 -6.11
CA ASN A 52 -15.26 -27.47 -7.47
C ASN A 52 -15.63 -26.38 -8.47
N LEU A 53 -16.60 -25.53 -8.12
CA LEU A 53 -17.02 -24.42 -8.97
C LEU A 53 -15.88 -23.42 -9.19
N LEU A 54 -15.14 -23.08 -8.14
CA LEU A 54 -13.97 -22.19 -8.26
C LEU A 54 -12.88 -22.81 -9.14
N ALA A 55 -12.62 -24.11 -9.03
CA ALA A 55 -11.68 -24.82 -9.90
C ALA A 55 -12.09 -24.75 -11.37
N ASP A 56 -13.37 -24.98 -11.68
CA ASP A 56 -13.89 -24.89 -13.05
C ASP A 56 -13.85 -23.46 -13.60
N LEU A 57 -14.10 -22.46 -12.74
CA LEU A 57 -13.94 -21.05 -13.11
C LEU A 57 -12.49 -20.72 -13.47
N ILE A 58 -11.51 -21.20 -12.70
CA ILE A 58 -10.08 -21.02 -12.98
C ILE A 58 -9.71 -21.65 -14.33
N VAL A 59 -10.12 -22.91 -14.55
CA VAL A 59 -9.83 -23.63 -15.80
C VAL A 59 -10.44 -22.94 -17.01
N LYS A 60 -11.68 -22.44 -16.88
CA LYS A 60 -12.39 -21.78 -17.98
C LYS A 60 -11.96 -20.32 -18.19
N ASN A 61 -11.27 -19.71 -17.23
CA ASN A 61 -10.80 -18.33 -17.26
C ASN A 61 -9.29 -18.23 -17.01
N PRO A 62 -8.43 -18.78 -17.89
CA PRO A 62 -6.99 -18.83 -17.67
C PRO A 62 -6.34 -17.45 -17.50
N ALA A 63 -6.89 -16.41 -18.14
CA ALA A 63 -6.44 -15.03 -17.99
C ALA A 63 -6.70 -14.46 -16.58
N GLN A 64 -7.70 -14.97 -15.87
CA GLN A 64 -8.11 -14.53 -14.52
C GLN A 64 -7.74 -15.56 -13.44
N ALA A 65 -6.90 -16.54 -13.78
CA ALA A 65 -6.56 -17.64 -12.89
C ALA A 65 -5.91 -17.14 -11.59
N ASP A 66 -5.05 -16.12 -11.65
CA ASP A 66 -4.36 -15.59 -10.47
C ASP A 66 -5.34 -14.89 -9.51
N ASP A 67 -6.26 -14.07 -10.01
CA ASP A 67 -7.28 -13.40 -9.20
C ASP A 67 -8.21 -14.42 -8.53
N LEU A 68 -8.61 -15.47 -9.25
CA LEU A 68 -9.45 -16.55 -8.73
C LEU A 68 -8.68 -17.47 -7.74
N LEU A 69 -7.37 -17.66 -7.94
CA LEU A 69 -6.51 -18.40 -7.01
C LEU A 69 -6.26 -17.61 -5.72
N ALA A 70 -6.19 -16.28 -5.79
CA ALA A 70 -6.11 -15.43 -4.61
C ALA A 70 -7.34 -15.59 -3.71
N VAL A 71 -8.54 -15.74 -4.30
CA VAL A 71 -9.75 -16.09 -3.53
C VAL A 71 -9.58 -17.44 -2.82
N ALA A 72 -9.06 -18.46 -3.50
CA ALA A 72 -8.83 -19.78 -2.91
C ALA A 72 -7.82 -19.73 -1.74
N GLU A 73 -6.81 -18.88 -1.84
CA GLU A 73 -5.82 -18.69 -0.78
C GLU A 73 -6.45 -18.08 0.49
N GLN A 74 -7.32 -17.08 0.33
CA GLN A 74 -7.99 -16.44 1.47
C GLN A 74 -8.88 -17.39 2.27
N VAL A 75 -9.49 -18.38 1.61
CA VAL A 75 -10.32 -19.41 2.26
C VAL A 75 -9.53 -20.68 2.64
N GLY A 76 -8.21 -20.69 2.46
CA GLY A 76 -7.36 -21.84 2.79
C GLY A 76 -7.55 -23.06 1.89
N TRP A 77 -8.07 -22.88 0.66
CA TRP A 77 -8.34 -23.98 -0.27
C TRP A 77 -7.17 -24.26 -1.21
N ARG A 78 -6.78 -25.53 -1.27
CA ARG A 78 -5.80 -26.03 -2.26
C ARG A 78 -6.50 -26.60 -3.50
N ILE A 79 -6.38 -25.92 -4.65
CA ILE A 79 -7.00 -26.37 -5.92
C ILE A 79 -6.14 -27.46 -6.60
N PRO A 80 -6.66 -28.68 -6.83
CA PRO A 80 -5.93 -29.76 -7.51
C PRO A 80 -5.59 -29.42 -8.97
N GLY A 81 -4.44 -29.85 -9.47
CA GLY A 81 -4.02 -29.64 -10.87
C GLY A 81 -3.24 -28.34 -11.13
N HIS A 82 -3.36 -27.34 -10.26
CA HIS A 82 -2.53 -26.14 -10.30
C HIS A 82 -1.26 -26.31 -9.44
N ARG A 83 -0.12 -26.57 -10.09
CA ARG A 83 1.20 -26.53 -9.41
C ARG A 83 1.58 -25.07 -9.16
N ARG A 84 2.06 -24.76 -7.96
CA ARG A 84 2.73 -23.47 -7.63
C ARG A 84 3.77 -23.17 -8.71
N ARG A 85 3.44 -22.26 -9.61
CA ARG A 85 4.34 -21.65 -10.56
C ARG A 85 4.28 -20.17 -10.22
N ARG A 86 5.27 -19.68 -9.48
CA ARG A 86 5.61 -18.24 -9.49
C ARG A 86 6.09 -17.95 -10.91
N ILE A 87 5.14 -17.79 -11.83
CA ILE A 87 5.41 -17.28 -13.17
C ILE A 87 4.77 -15.92 -13.17
N PHE A 88 5.60 -14.88 -13.17
CA PHE A 88 5.20 -13.56 -13.63
C PHE A 88 4.74 -13.72 -15.10
N VAL A 89 3.43 -13.66 -15.35
CA VAL A 89 2.88 -13.54 -16.70
C VAL A 89 2.36 -12.13 -16.87
N ALA A 90 3.04 -11.37 -17.73
CA ALA A 90 2.56 -10.10 -18.24
C ALA A 90 1.25 -10.32 -19.00
N GLY A 91 0.18 -9.59 -18.64
CA GLY A 91 -0.99 -9.43 -19.52
C GLY A 91 -2.35 -9.87 -18.99
N THR A 92 -2.68 -9.59 -17.73
CA THR A 92 -4.06 -9.19 -17.36
C THR A 92 -3.98 -7.95 -16.48
N SER A 93 -4.69 -6.89 -16.86
CA SER A 93 -4.64 -5.62 -16.12
C SER A 93 -5.39 -5.79 -14.80
N THR A 94 -4.68 -6.20 -13.75
CA THR A 94 -5.06 -5.82 -12.40
C THR A 94 -5.33 -4.32 -12.43
N VAL A 95 -6.54 -3.92 -12.05
CA VAL A 95 -6.94 -2.51 -12.11
C VAL A 95 -5.94 -1.68 -11.30
N ASN A 96 -5.22 -0.80 -11.97
CA ASN A 96 -4.30 0.12 -11.30
C ASN A 96 -5.10 1.26 -10.65
N HIS A 97 -5.37 1.12 -9.35
CA HIS A 97 -6.10 2.14 -8.60
C HIS A 97 -5.28 3.41 -8.37
N GLU A 98 -3.94 3.34 -8.36
CA GLU A 98 -3.06 4.50 -8.28
C GLU A 98 -3.13 5.33 -9.57
N GLN A 99 -3.24 4.67 -10.73
CA GLN A 99 -3.50 5.37 -12.00
C GLN A 99 -4.85 6.09 -11.99
N ARG A 100 -5.89 5.46 -11.44
CA ARG A 100 -7.20 6.11 -11.26
C ARG A 100 -7.12 7.25 -10.24
N ALA A 101 -6.30 7.12 -9.20
CA ALA A 101 -6.06 8.16 -8.21
C ALA A 101 -5.33 9.36 -8.84
N ALA A 102 -4.39 9.13 -9.76
CA ALA A 102 -3.73 10.20 -10.53
C ALA A 102 -4.76 11.02 -11.31
N LEU A 103 -5.63 10.34 -12.08
CA LEU A 103 -6.71 11.00 -12.84
C LEU A 103 -7.71 11.73 -11.93
N ALA A 104 -8.09 11.09 -10.82
CA ALA A 104 -9.02 11.67 -9.85
C ALA A 104 -8.41 12.89 -9.15
N TRP A 105 -7.13 12.85 -8.78
CA TRP A 105 -6.42 13.97 -8.17
C TRP A 105 -6.48 15.21 -9.07
N ASP A 106 -6.13 15.08 -10.35
CA ASP A 106 -6.17 16.22 -11.29
C ASP A 106 -7.59 16.76 -11.48
N ALA A 107 -8.58 15.86 -11.60
CA ALA A 107 -9.98 16.25 -11.71
C ALA A 107 -10.49 16.99 -10.46
N LEU A 108 -10.07 16.56 -9.27
CA LEU A 108 -10.45 17.17 -7.99
C LEU A 108 -9.72 18.48 -7.74
N VAL A 109 -8.43 18.59 -8.07
CA VAL A 109 -7.69 19.85 -8.01
C VAL A 109 -8.31 20.89 -8.94
N ALA A 110 -8.71 20.50 -10.16
CA ALA A 110 -9.43 21.38 -11.06
C ALA A 110 -10.80 21.79 -10.49
N GLN A 111 -11.51 20.85 -9.86
CA GLN A 111 -12.81 21.10 -9.23
C GLN A 111 -12.69 22.06 -8.03
N ALA A 112 -11.69 21.88 -7.17
CA ALA A 112 -11.46 22.72 -5.99
C ALA A 112 -11.32 24.20 -6.36
N ARG A 113 -10.68 24.51 -7.50
CA ARG A 113 -10.53 25.89 -8.02
C ARG A 113 -11.86 26.57 -8.35
N THR A 114 -12.91 25.79 -8.61
CA THR A 114 -14.25 26.34 -8.88
C THR A 114 -14.96 26.78 -7.60
N GLY A 115 -14.43 26.42 -6.42
CA GLY A 115 -15.05 26.68 -5.12
C GLY A 115 -16.35 25.91 -4.90
N ARG A 116 -16.55 24.78 -5.61
CA ARG A 116 -17.79 23.99 -5.57
C ARG A 116 -17.50 22.50 -5.46
N ALA A 117 -18.33 21.80 -4.69
CA ALA A 117 -18.33 20.35 -4.64
C ALA A 117 -18.74 19.72 -5.99
N THR A 118 -18.35 18.46 -6.19
CA THR A 118 -18.76 17.61 -7.30
C THR A 118 -19.46 16.37 -6.78
N THR A 119 -20.23 15.70 -7.63
CA THR A 119 -20.91 14.46 -7.24
C THR A 119 -20.14 13.24 -7.71
N TYR A 120 -20.35 12.09 -7.04
CA TYR A 120 -19.82 10.81 -7.51
C TYR A 120 -20.18 10.52 -8.98
N GLY A 121 -21.41 10.86 -9.40
CA GLY A 121 -21.87 10.68 -10.78
C GLY A 121 -21.21 11.64 -11.78
N ALA A 122 -20.77 12.82 -11.35
CA ALA A 122 -20.08 13.79 -12.19
C ALA A 122 -18.56 13.53 -12.27
N LEU A 123 -17.95 12.98 -11.21
CA LEU A 123 -16.52 12.66 -11.18
C LEU A 123 -16.20 11.38 -11.95
N ALA A 124 -17.02 10.34 -11.82
CA ALA A 124 -16.70 9.01 -12.37
C ALA A 124 -16.43 9.02 -13.90
N PRO A 125 -17.23 9.72 -14.73
CA PRO A 125 -16.97 9.80 -16.17
C PRO A 125 -15.67 10.53 -16.51
N LYS A 126 -15.25 11.53 -15.71
CA LYS A 126 -14.01 12.30 -15.95
C LYS A 126 -12.75 11.43 -15.88
N ILE A 127 -12.81 10.33 -15.14
CA ILE A 127 -11.68 9.41 -14.96
C ILE A 127 -11.93 8.02 -15.58
N GLY A 128 -13.02 7.88 -16.35
CA GLY A 128 -13.34 6.66 -17.09
C GLY A 128 -13.74 5.46 -16.22
N VAL A 129 -14.40 5.68 -15.08
CA VAL A 129 -14.84 4.60 -14.18
C VAL A 129 -16.33 4.66 -13.86
N HIS A 130 -16.89 3.54 -13.39
CA HIS A 130 -18.21 3.53 -12.79
C HIS A 130 -18.18 4.15 -11.37
N HIS A 131 -19.21 4.90 -10.97
CA HIS A 131 -19.22 5.65 -9.69
C HIS A 131 -18.93 4.78 -8.46
N ARG A 132 -19.39 3.52 -8.42
CA ARG A 132 -19.10 2.57 -7.32
C ARG A 132 -17.61 2.23 -7.17
N ALA A 133 -16.84 2.37 -8.24
CA ALA A 133 -15.40 2.10 -8.23
C ALA A 133 -14.58 3.30 -7.72
N LEU A 134 -15.21 4.46 -7.47
CA LEU A 134 -14.52 5.65 -6.94
C LEU A 134 -13.97 5.45 -5.53
N ARG A 135 -14.53 4.53 -4.74
CA ARG A 135 -14.06 4.26 -3.37
C ARG A 135 -12.55 3.94 -3.31
N TYR A 136 -12.02 3.27 -4.32
CA TYR A 136 -10.62 2.85 -4.35
C TYR A 136 -9.65 4.02 -4.59
N PRO A 137 -9.76 4.81 -5.69
CA PRO A 137 -8.90 5.97 -5.88
C PRO A 137 -9.14 7.07 -4.84
N LEU A 138 -10.37 7.25 -4.36
CA LEU A 138 -10.64 8.24 -3.31
C LEU A 138 -10.01 7.84 -1.97
N GLY A 139 -9.98 6.55 -1.63
CA GLY A 139 -9.24 6.06 -0.46
C GLY A 139 -7.75 6.42 -0.52
N LEU A 140 -7.09 6.16 -1.66
CA LEU A 140 -5.68 6.51 -1.84
C LEU A 140 -5.41 8.02 -1.69
N ILE A 141 -6.26 8.87 -2.27
CA ILE A 141 -6.14 10.33 -2.14
C ILE A 141 -6.35 10.76 -0.68
N GLN A 142 -7.34 10.16 -0.02
CA GLN A 142 -7.66 10.44 1.37
C GLN A 142 -6.47 10.13 2.29
N ASP A 143 -5.91 8.92 2.17
CA ASP A 143 -4.78 8.46 2.97
C ASP A 143 -3.56 9.36 2.76
N TYR A 144 -3.29 9.73 1.50
CA TYR A 144 -2.21 10.66 1.18
C TYR A 144 -2.43 12.04 1.82
N CYS A 145 -3.63 12.61 1.73
CA CYS A 145 -3.94 13.90 2.34
C CYS A 145 -3.76 13.86 3.87
N LEU A 146 -4.21 12.77 4.53
CA LEU A 146 -4.04 12.58 5.97
C LEU A 146 -2.56 12.53 6.36
N GLU A 147 -1.78 11.67 5.70
CA GLU A 147 -0.36 11.47 6.00
C GLU A 147 0.46 12.74 5.74
N ALA A 148 0.18 13.44 4.64
CA ALA A 148 0.83 14.70 4.29
C ALA A 148 0.27 15.93 5.03
N ARG A 149 -0.72 15.75 5.92
CA ARG A 149 -1.42 16.82 6.66
C ARG A 149 -1.97 17.92 5.73
N LEU A 150 -2.53 17.51 4.61
CA LEU A 150 -3.18 18.39 3.64
C LEU A 150 -4.69 18.50 3.94
N PRO A 151 -5.35 19.57 3.47
CA PRO A 151 -6.80 19.63 3.42
C PRO A 151 -7.42 18.37 2.76
N PRO A 152 -8.59 17.94 3.22
CA PRO A 152 -9.20 16.67 2.82
C PRO A 152 -9.79 16.77 1.41
N LEU A 153 -8.97 16.64 0.36
CA LEU A 153 -9.39 16.89 -1.04
C LEU A 153 -10.63 16.09 -1.46
N THR A 154 -10.86 14.91 -0.89
CA THR A 154 -12.02 14.07 -1.20
C THR A 154 -13.32 14.53 -0.54
N SER A 155 -13.28 15.48 0.39
CA SER A 155 -14.48 16.04 1.05
C SER A 155 -15.41 16.74 0.06
N ILE A 156 -14.87 17.27 -1.05
CA ILE A 156 -15.66 17.94 -2.09
C ILE A 156 -16.36 16.96 -3.04
N VAL A 157 -16.31 15.64 -2.77
CA VAL A 157 -17.02 14.60 -3.53
C VAL A 157 -18.19 14.10 -2.72
N VAL A 158 -19.40 14.45 -3.15
CA VAL A 158 -20.62 14.27 -2.35
C VAL A 158 -21.71 13.49 -3.08
N TYR A 159 -22.69 12.97 -2.35
CA TYR A 159 -23.93 12.49 -2.95
C TYR A 159 -24.76 13.66 -3.45
N ALA A 160 -25.39 13.50 -4.62
CA ALA A 160 -26.23 14.54 -5.21
C ALA A 160 -27.45 14.88 -4.34
N GLN A 161 -27.96 13.90 -3.58
CA GLN A 161 -29.17 14.04 -2.77
C GLN A 161 -28.89 14.71 -1.43
N THR A 162 -27.78 14.38 -0.76
CA THR A 162 -27.50 14.81 0.61
C THR A 162 -26.48 15.94 0.69
N GLY A 163 -25.64 16.12 -0.34
CA GLY A 163 -24.53 17.06 -0.29
C GLY A 163 -23.43 16.64 0.70
N THR A 164 -23.43 15.39 1.16
CA THR A 164 -22.41 14.85 2.08
C THR A 164 -21.51 13.82 1.39
N PRO A 165 -20.25 13.66 1.84
CA PRO A 165 -19.39 12.56 1.42
C PRO A 165 -19.97 11.20 1.77
N GLY A 166 -19.47 10.16 1.09
CA GLY A 166 -19.81 8.77 1.37
C GLY A 166 -19.28 8.27 2.71
N GLU A 167 -19.87 7.17 3.20
CA GLU A 167 -19.56 6.56 4.51
C GLU A 167 -18.07 6.18 4.71
N GLY A 168 -17.32 5.99 3.62
CA GLY A 168 -15.89 5.71 3.67
C GLY A 168 -15.00 6.94 3.89
N PHE A 169 -15.56 8.15 4.00
CA PHE A 169 -14.80 9.36 4.25
C PHE A 169 -14.43 9.48 5.73
N THR A 170 -13.13 9.59 6.02
CA THR A 170 -12.60 9.66 7.40
C THR A 170 -11.52 10.74 7.60
N ALA A 171 -11.18 11.51 6.55
CA ALA A 171 -10.08 12.46 6.62
C ALA A 171 -10.36 13.78 7.35
N TRP A 172 -11.58 14.01 7.79
CA TRP A 172 -11.97 15.22 8.49
C TRP A 172 -13.12 14.94 9.44
N ASP A 173 -13.34 15.88 10.36
CA ASP A 173 -14.52 15.85 11.22
C ASP A 173 -15.79 15.93 10.35
N VAL A 174 -16.61 14.87 10.42
CA VAL A 174 -17.86 14.78 9.68
C VAL A 174 -18.90 15.79 10.17
N ASP A 175 -18.77 16.23 11.42
CA ASP A 175 -19.65 17.25 12.02
C ASP A 175 -19.22 18.68 11.62
N ASP A 176 -18.02 18.85 11.04
CA ASP A 176 -17.52 20.13 10.51
C ASP A 176 -16.92 19.97 9.09
N LEU A 177 -17.62 19.25 8.22
CA LEU A 177 -17.30 19.17 6.79
C LEU A 177 -17.12 20.54 6.11
N PRO A 178 -17.93 21.58 6.42
CA PRO A 178 -17.76 22.89 5.80
C PRO A 178 -16.38 23.51 6.05
N SER A 179 -15.72 23.26 7.19
CA SER A 179 -14.35 23.78 7.40
C SER A 179 -13.32 23.06 6.54
N GLY A 180 -13.45 21.75 6.37
CA GLY A 180 -12.62 20.95 5.49
C GLY A 180 -12.74 21.40 4.04
N GLU A 181 -13.96 21.62 3.55
CA GLU A 181 -14.20 22.15 2.20
C GLU A 181 -13.59 23.55 2.01
N ARG A 182 -13.78 24.46 2.97
CA ARG A 182 -13.15 25.79 2.94
C ARG A 182 -11.63 25.70 2.86
N ALA A 183 -11.01 24.79 3.61
CA ALA A 183 -9.57 24.55 3.56
C ALA A 183 -9.13 24.03 2.19
N VAL A 184 -9.90 23.11 1.59
CA VAL A 184 -9.66 22.61 0.22
C VAL A 184 -9.73 23.76 -0.79
N TYR A 185 -10.73 24.62 -0.72
CA TYR A 185 -10.88 25.74 -1.67
C TYR A 185 -9.83 26.85 -1.47
N ALA A 186 -9.35 27.05 -0.25
CA ALA A 186 -8.33 28.07 0.06
C ALA A 186 -6.91 27.65 -0.33
N MET A 187 -6.66 26.35 -0.52
CA MET A 187 -5.32 25.83 -0.78
C MET A 187 -4.87 26.06 -2.23
N ASP A 188 -3.61 26.50 -2.40
CA ASP A 188 -2.96 26.57 -3.71
C ASP A 188 -2.45 25.19 -4.15
N TRP A 189 -3.38 24.36 -4.63
CA TRP A 189 -3.08 23.03 -5.14
C TRP A 189 -2.10 23.01 -6.33
N GLN A 190 -1.89 24.14 -7.03
CA GLN A 190 -0.98 24.16 -8.19
C GLN A 190 0.49 24.00 -7.80
N ARG A 191 0.83 24.33 -6.55
CA ARG A 191 2.18 24.16 -6.01
C ARG A 191 2.53 22.71 -5.70
N LEU A 192 1.52 21.85 -5.60
CA LEU A 192 1.71 20.43 -5.36
C LEU A 192 1.76 19.66 -6.67
N GLN A 193 2.77 18.81 -6.79
CA GLN A 193 2.80 17.79 -7.84
C GLN A 193 1.76 16.71 -7.54
N ASN A 194 1.17 16.14 -8.58
CA ASN A 194 0.28 14.99 -8.43
C ASN A 194 1.05 13.81 -7.80
N PRO A 195 0.67 13.36 -6.61
CA PRO A 195 1.41 12.34 -5.88
C PRO A 195 1.37 10.96 -6.54
N PHE A 196 0.45 10.74 -7.47
CA PHE A 196 0.28 9.48 -8.19
C PHE A 196 0.75 9.56 -9.65
N SER A 197 1.41 10.65 -10.06
CA SER A 197 1.84 10.86 -11.46
C SER A 197 2.73 9.74 -12.04
N TYR A 198 3.49 9.02 -11.21
CA TYR A 198 4.25 7.85 -11.68
C TYR A 198 3.33 6.76 -12.28
N ALA A 199 2.08 6.65 -11.82
CA ALA A 199 1.14 5.62 -12.24
C ALA A 199 0.53 5.87 -13.64
N GLU A 200 0.72 7.06 -14.22
CA GLU A 200 0.34 7.36 -15.61
C GLU A 200 1.03 6.40 -16.60
N SER A 201 2.27 5.99 -16.28
CA SER A 201 3.05 5.03 -17.06
C SER A 201 2.71 3.56 -16.75
N GLY A 202 1.65 3.31 -15.96
CA GLY A 202 1.23 1.96 -15.55
C GLY A 202 2.00 1.40 -14.34
N GLN A 203 2.90 2.19 -13.73
CA GLN A 203 3.60 1.82 -12.50
C GLN A 203 2.67 1.83 -11.28
N THR A 204 3.08 1.14 -10.23
CA THR A 204 2.47 1.19 -8.90
C THR A 204 3.55 1.35 -7.84
N SER A 205 3.18 1.87 -6.68
CA SER A 205 4.08 2.01 -5.54
C SER A 205 4.73 0.68 -5.16
N ALA A 206 3.95 -0.41 -5.19
CA ALA A 206 4.44 -1.76 -4.95
C ALA A 206 5.53 -2.19 -5.96
N ARG A 207 5.31 -1.95 -7.27
CA ARG A 207 6.27 -2.30 -8.33
C ARG A 207 7.53 -1.43 -8.27
N LEU A 208 7.39 -0.16 -7.92
CA LEU A 208 8.54 0.73 -7.73
C LEU A 208 9.34 0.28 -6.51
N ALA A 209 8.68 -0.11 -5.42
CA ALA A 209 9.35 -0.69 -4.26
C ALA A 209 10.01 -2.04 -4.56
N ASP A 210 9.44 -2.86 -5.45
CA ASP A 210 10.06 -4.12 -5.91
C ASP A 210 11.33 -3.80 -6.71
N THR A 211 11.27 -2.82 -7.61
CA THR A 211 12.44 -2.34 -8.37
C THR A 211 13.58 -1.93 -7.42
N LEU A 212 13.29 -1.15 -6.38
CA LEU A 212 14.30 -0.72 -5.39
C LEU A 212 14.87 -1.88 -4.56
N PHE A 213 14.05 -2.89 -4.27
CA PHE A 213 14.49 -4.09 -3.56
C PHE A 213 15.35 -4.99 -4.45
N ASP A 214 15.00 -5.14 -5.73
CA ASP A 214 15.72 -5.99 -6.68
C ASP A 214 17.04 -5.35 -7.11
N ASP A 215 17.01 -4.05 -7.43
CA ASP A 215 18.15 -3.25 -7.88
C ASP A 215 18.22 -1.87 -7.17
N PRO A 216 18.98 -1.76 -6.06
CA PRO A 216 19.20 -0.48 -5.38
C PRO A 216 19.83 0.62 -6.26
N GLY A 217 20.50 0.23 -7.36
CA GLY A 217 21.08 1.17 -8.33
C GLY A 217 20.01 1.98 -9.09
N SER A 218 18.76 1.51 -9.11
CA SER A 218 17.64 2.20 -9.76
C SER A 218 17.09 3.38 -8.94
N ALA A 219 17.63 3.68 -7.76
CA ALA A 219 17.08 4.69 -6.85
C ALA A 219 16.88 6.06 -7.50
N ALA A 220 17.86 6.54 -8.28
CA ALA A 220 17.78 7.82 -8.96
C ALA A 220 16.68 7.85 -10.04
N SER A 221 16.53 6.77 -10.83
CA SER A 221 15.52 6.70 -11.88
C SER A 221 14.11 6.56 -11.31
N VAL A 222 13.93 5.75 -10.26
CA VAL A 222 12.67 5.65 -9.52
C VAL A 222 12.30 7.01 -8.93
N TYR A 223 13.25 7.73 -8.32
CA TYR A 223 13.00 9.05 -7.77
C TYR A 223 12.57 10.08 -8.83
N GLN A 224 13.13 10.03 -10.04
CA GLN A 224 12.71 10.91 -11.15
C GLN A 224 11.27 10.65 -11.61
N LEU A 225 10.79 9.41 -11.52
CA LEU A 225 9.40 9.06 -11.79
C LEU A 225 8.47 9.55 -10.68
N VAL A 226 8.92 9.47 -9.42
CA VAL A 226 8.13 9.81 -8.24
C VAL A 226 8.29 11.30 -7.91
N LYS A 227 7.43 12.13 -8.49
CA LYS A 227 7.49 13.60 -8.38
C LYS A 227 7.01 14.18 -7.05
N SER A 228 6.51 13.35 -6.14
CA SER A 228 6.08 13.76 -4.79
C SER A 228 6.95 13.13 -3.72
N ARG A 229 7.40 13.95 -2.76
CA ARG A 229 8.14 13.48 -1.58
C ARG A 229 7.33 12.49 -0.74
N GLY A 230 6.04 12.73 -0.54
CA GLY A 230 5.19 11.85 0.27
C GLY A 230 5.13 10.44 -0.31
N SER A 231 4.82 10.35 -1.61
CA SER A 231 4.81 9.06 -2.33
C SER A 231 6.17 8.38 -2.33
N ALA A 232 7.26 9.15 -2.46
CA ALA A 232 8.61 8.59 -2.40
C ALA A 232 8.92 7.99 -1.02
N GLN A 233 8.47 8.60 0.07
CA GLN A 233 8.62 8.04 1.42
C GLN A 233 7.80 6.75 1.60
N VAL A 234 6.57 6.70 1.09
CA VAL A 234 5.73 5.49 1.09
C VAL A 234 6.43 4.35 0.35
N ILE A 235 6.88 4.60 -0.89
CA ILE A 235 7.57 3.60 -1.72
C ILE A 235 8.88 3.13 -1.06
N PHE A 236 9.64 4.06 -0.49
CA PHE A 236 10.88 3.75 0.23
C PHE A 236 10.62 2.86 1.44
N ARG A 237 9.60 3.17 2.25
CA ARG A 237 9.17 2.33 3.38
C ARG A 237 8.75 0.93 2.92
N MET A 238 7.96 0.83 1.85
CA MET A 238 7.55 -0.46 1.27
C MET A 238 8.76 -1.30 0.83
N ALA A 239 9.78 -0.67 0.25
CA ALA A 239 11.01 -1.37 -0.11
C ALA A 239 11.76 -1.84 1.14
N LEU A 240 11.88 -0.99 2.17
CA LEU A 240 12.55 -1.35 3.42
C LEU A 240 11.85 -2.48 4.20
N LEU A 241 10.51 -2.54 4.17
CA LEU A 241 9.75 -3.67 4.72
C LEU A 241 10.25 -5.01 4.14
N ARG A 242 10.44 -5.06 2.81
CA ARG A 242 10.98 -6.25 2.12
C ARG A 242 12.45 -6.50 2.45
N VAL A 243 13.28 -5.45 2.46
CA VAL A 243 14.72 -5.51 2.76
C VAL A 243 14.98 -6.15 4.13
N TYR A 244 14.22 -5.73 5.16
CA TYR A 244 14.40 -6.16 6.55
C TYR A 244 13.45 -7.29 6.98
N GLN A 245 12.66 -7.84 6.06
CA GLN A 245 11.69 -8.92 6.32
C GLN A 245 10.68 -8.55 7.42
N TRP A 246 10.09 -7.35 7.33
CA TRP A 246 9.07 -6.86 8.26
C TRP A 246 9.52 -6.89 9.73
N ALA A 247 10.81 -6.64 9.99
CA ALA A 247 11.36 -6.64 11.33
C ALA A 247 12.25 -5.43 11.56
N CYS A 248 12.10 -4.78 12.72
CA CYS A 248 12.98 -3.70 13.14
C CYS A 248 14.45 -4.15 13.11
N ALA A 249 15.31 -3.33 12.49
CA ALA A 249 16.74 -3.62 12.34
C ALA A 249 17.50 -3.64 13.69
N PHE A 250 16.95 -3.00 14.74
CA PHE A 250 17.58 -2.96 16.06
C PHE A 250 17.12 -4.11 16.96
N CYS A 251 15.80 -4.31 17.11
CA CYS A 251 15.25 -5.25 18.10
C CYS A 251 14.44 -6.41 17.51
N GLY A 252 14.20 -6.44 16.20
CA GLY A 252 13.42 -7.50 15.55
C GLY A 252 11.90 -7.42 15.75
N PHE A 253 11.36 -6.34 16.28
CA PHE A 253 9.91 -6.10 16.40
C PHE A 253 9.20 -6.17 15.04
N THR A 254 8.04 -6.84 14.95
CA THR A 254 7.42 -7.25 13.66
C THR A 254 6.00 -6.73 13.37
N TYR A 255 5.42 -5.88 14.20
CA TYR A 255 4.11 -5.28 13.88
C TYR A 255 4.31 -4.20 12.82
N GLU A 256 3.85 -4.45 11.59
CA GLU A 256 4.08 -3.60 10.43
C GLU A 256 3.63 -2.16 10.65
N GLU A 257 2.48 -1.98 11.31
CA GLU A 257 1.85 -0.69 11.57
C GLU A 257 2.72 0.25 12.41
N ALA A 258 3.66 -0.30 13.17
CA ALA A 258 4.60 0.45 14.00
C ALA A 258 6.06 0.36 13.48
N LEU A 259 6.24 -0.04 12.22
CA LEU A 259 7.52 0.00 11.51
C LEU A 259 7.56 1.16 10.51
N ASP A 260 8.66 1.90 10.55
CA ASP A 260 8.94 3.05 9.70
C ASP A 260 10.28 2.90 8.97
N GLY A 261 10.40 3.54 7.81
CA GLY A 261 11.68 3.69 7.11
C GLY A 261 12.43 4.93 7.60
N ALA A 262 13.58 4.74 8.24
CA ALA A 262 14.48 5.80 8.68
C ALA A 262 15.61 5.98 7.67
N HIS A 263 15.85 7.22 7.21
CA HIS A 263 17.02 7.53 6.37
C HIS A 263 18.28 7.60 7.23
N ILE A 264 19.36 6.93 6.81
CA ILE A 264 20.67 7.05 7.45
C ILE A 264 21.21 8.45 7.20
N HIS A 265 21.51 8.81 5.96
CA HIS A 265 21.83 10.19 5.62
C HIS A 265 20.55 10.96 5.29
N PRO A 266 20.20 12.04 6.04
CA PRO A 266 18.89 12.68 5.93
C PRO A 266 18.53 13.13 4.52
N TRP A 267 17.26 12.97 4.15
CA TRP A 267 16.71 13.32 2.83
C TRP A 267 17.11 14.72 2.33
N SER A 268 17.12 15.72 3.22
CA SER A 268 17.44 17.11 2.89
C SER A 268 18.94 17.37 2.67
N LYS A 269 19.79 16.45 3.12
CA LYS A 269 21.26 16.56 3.07
C LYS A 269 21.88 15.62 2.03
N CYS A 270 21.19 14.54 1.67
CA CYS A 270 21.71 13.56 0.74
C CYS A 270 21.50 13.95 -0.73
N ALA A 271 22.40 13.45 -1.59
CA ALA A 271 22.28 13.55 -3.03
C ALA A 271 21.04 12.78 -3.54
N VAL A 272 20.56 13.14 -4.73
CA VAL A 272 19.29 12.64 -5.29
C VAL A 272 19.26 11.12 -5.37
N GLU A 273 20.37 10.52 -5.79
CA GLU A 273 20.60 9.08 -5.89
C GLU A 273 20.46 8.34 -4.56
N HIS A 274 20.62 9.01 -3.42
CA HIS A 274 20.51 8.40 -2.09
C HIS A 274 19.12 8.56 -1.46
N ARG A 275 18.21 9.36 -2.04
CA ARG A 275 16.89 9.63 -1.45
C ARG A 275 15.99 8.39 -1.39
N MET A 276 16.10 7.53 -2.40
CA MET A 276 15.33 6.28 -2.50
C MET A 276 16.21 5.03 -2.48
N ASP A 277 17.51 5.18 -2.27
CA ASP A 277 18.43 4.05 -2.14
C ASP A 277 18.18 3.33 -0.81
N VAL A 278 17.72 2.08 -0.87
CA VAL A 278 17.43 1.27 0.32
C VAL A 278 18.65 1.07 1.22
N ARG A 279 19.87 1.22 0.70
CA ARG A 279 21.13 1.18 1.47
C ARG A 279 21.35 2.46 2.28
N ASN A 280 20.60 3.52 1.99
CA ASN A 280 20.47 4.71 2.83
C ASN A 280 19.31 4.59 3.83
N GLY A 281 18.80 3.38 4.08
CA GLY A 281 17.61 3.15 4.90
C GLY A 281 17.76 2.05 5.94
N LEU A 282 17.12 2.26 7.08
CA LEU A 282 16.87 1.27 8.12
C LEU A 282 15.36 1.13 8.32
N LEU A 283 14.86 -0.10 8.48
CA LEU A 283 13.49 -0.31 8.95
C LEU A 283 13.51 -0.36 10.49
N LEU A 284 12.85 0.58 11.16
CA LEU A 284 12.88 0.71 12.62
C LEU A 284 11.47 0.74 13.19
N CYS A 285 11.28 0.23 14.41
CA CYS A 285 10.02 0.49 15.11
C CYS A 285 9.92 1.96 15.53
N SER A 286 8.72 2.46 15.79
CA SER A 286 8.50 3.89 16.06
C SER A 286 9.39 4.47 17.17
N ASN A 287 9.67 3.73 18.25
CA ASN A 287 10.57 4.17 19.32
C ASN A 287 12.01 4.33 18.79
N HIS A 288 12.57 3.28 18.18
CA HIS A 288 13.94 3.32 17.66
C HIS A 288 14.11 4.31 16.51
N HIS A 289 13.10 4.49 15.67
CA HIS A 289 13.11 5.52 14.64
C HIS A 289 13.29 6.91 15.25
N ARG A 290 12.51 7.24 16.28
CA ARG A 290 12.60 8.54 16.95
C ARG A 290 13.91 8.72 17.70
N MET A 291 14.40 7.68 18.36
CA MET A 291 15.71 7.71 19.04
C MET A 291 16.87 7.86 18.05
N PHE A 292 16.79 7.19 16.89
CA PHE A 292 17.80 7.29 15.83
C PHE A 292 17.83 8.69 15.20
N ASP A 293 16.66 9.28 14.93
CA ASP A 293 16.57 10.65 14.39
C ASP A 293 17.00 11.71 15.40
N ALA A 294 16.75 11.49 16.69
CA ALA A 294 17.19 12.37 17.77
C ALA A 294 18.67 12.19 18.15
N GLY A 295 19.38 11.23 17.55
CA GLY A 295 20.81 10.98 17.80
C GLY A 295 21.12 10.18 19.07
N TRP A 296 20.11 9.63 19.76
CA TRP A 296 20.30 8.75 20.91
C TRP A 296 20.82 7.38 20.50
N LEU A 297 20.46 6.93 19.30
CA LEU A 297 20.97 5.70 18.71
C LEU A 297 21.61 6.01 17.36
N THR A 298 22.73 5.36 17.06
CA THR A 298 23.34 5.40 15.72
C THR A 298 23.87 4.02 15.35
N VAL A 299 24.38 3.89 14.13
CA VAL A 299 24.99 2.65 13.64
C VAL A 299 26.36 2.96 13.04
N THR A 300 27.36 2.19 13.45
CA THR A 300 28.73 2.31 12.97
C THR A 300 28.93 1.65 11.60
N PRO A 301 30.00 2.00 10.86
CA PRO A 301 30.34 1.35 9.59
C PRO A 301 30.60 -0.17 9.68
N ASP A 302 30.93 -0.69 10.86
CA ASP A 302 31.03 -2.14 11.13
C ASP A 302 29.71 -2.77 11.63
N TYR A 303 28.60 -2.03 11.51
CA TYR A 303 27.22 -2.44 11.79
C TYR A 303 26.95 -2.75 13.26
N ARG A 304 27.54 -1.96 14.16
CA ARG A 304 27.22 -1.97 15.59
C ARG A 304 26.28 -0.82 15.92
N ILE A 305 25.38 -1.06 16.86
CA ILE A 305 24.50 -0.01 17.38
C ILE A 305 25.24 0.72 18.50
N GLU A 306 25.24 2.04 18.46
CA GLU A 306 25.77 2.89 19.52
C GLU A 306 24.65 3.68 20.18
N TYR A 307 24.79 3.92 21.48
CA TYR A 307 23.83 4.65 22.31
C TYR A 307 24.55 5.87 22.85
N GLY A 308 23.93 7.04 22.77
CA GLY A 308 24.60 8.32 23.06
C GLY A 308 24.95 8.56 24.54
N ASP A 309 24.17 8.00 25.47
CA ASP A 309 24.41 8.12 26.92
C ASP A 309 24.96 6.83 27.52
N THR A 310 26.16 6.41 27.10
CA THR A 310 26.80 5.19 27.60
C THR A 310 27.12 5.24 29.10
N ALA A 311 27.24 6.44 29.67
CA ALA A 311 27.52 6.64 31.10
C ALA A 311 26.25 6.55 31.97
N LEU A 312 25.08 6.44 31.34
CA LEU A 312 23.77 6.48 31.99
C LEU A 312 23.57 7.73 32.85
N ALA A 313 24.08 8.87 32.40
CA ALA A 313 24.09 10.13 33.15
C ALA A 313 22.76 10.88 33.09
N GLU A 314 21.94 10.62 32.07
CA GLU A 314 20.68 11.35 31.83
C GLU A 314 19.51 10.87 32.71
N GLY A 315 19.69 9.79 33.48
CA GLY A 315 18.79 9.50 34.59
C GLY A 315 18.77 8.05 35.05
N PRO A 316 17.96 7.75 36.08
CA PRO A 316 17.60 6.37 36.35
C PRO A 316 16.72 5.87 35.19
N TYR A 317 17.26 4.98 34.36
CA TYR A 317 16.53 4.29 33.32
C TYR A 317 15.70 3.14 33.91
N SER A 318 14.42 3.07 33.54
CA SER A 318 13.59 1.89 33.81
C SER A 318 14.08 0.70 32.99
N ASP A 319 13.58 -0.50 33.30
CA ASP A 319 13.96 -1.70 32.55
C ASP A 319 13.47 -1.65 31.08
N ILE A 320 12.36 -0.94 30.81
CA ILE A 320 11.92 -0.70 29.43
C ILE A 320 12.87 0.27 28.73
N ASP A 321 13.30 1.34 29.40
CA ASP A 321 14.21 2.32 28.80
C ASP A 321 15.53 1.65 28.41
N LYS A 322 16.08 0.80 29.29
CA LYS A 322 17.28 -0.01 29.02
C LYS A 322 17.09 -0.88 27.78
N LEU A 323 15.98 -1.60 27.70
CA LEU A 323 15.68 -2.52 26.59
C LEU A 323 15.61 -1.80 25.23
N VAL A 324 15.07 -0.58 25.18
CA VAL A 324 14.90 0.18 23.92
C VAL A 324 16.08 1.09 23.58
N GLY A 325 17.07 1.22 24.47
CA GLY A 325 18.21 2.11 24.30
C GLY A 325 19.52 1.49 24.77
N PRO A 326 19.93 1.69 26.04
CA PRO A 326 21.19 1.23 26.59
C PRO A 326 21.59 -0.21 26.25
N ASP A 327 20.68 -1.18 26.33
CA ASP A 327 20.99 -2.61 26.13
C ASP A 327 21.30 -2.94 24.66
N LEU A 328 20.98 -2.03 23.73
CA LEU A 328 21.36 -2.15 22.32
C LEU A 328 22.80 -1.72 22.07
N HIS A 329 23.44 -0.99 22.99
CA HIS A 329 24.80 -0.49 22.81
C HIS A 329 25.79 -1.63 22.57
N GLY A 330 26.60 -1.53 21.51
CA GLY A 330 27.59 -2.52 21.12
C GLY A 330 27.03 -3.78 20.45
N THR A 331 25.72 -3.98 20.45
CA THR A 331 25.06 -5.09 19.73
C THR A 331 25.16 -4.90 18.23
N ARG A 332 24.94 -5.98 17.47
CA ARG A 332 24.97 -5.92 16.00
C ARG A 332 23.61 -5.55 15.44
N LEU A 333 23.63 -4.69 14.43
CA LEU A 333 22.48 -4.44 13.57
C LEU A 333 22.00 -5.75 12.94
N ARG A 334 20.68 -5.98 12.91
CA ARG A 334 20.08 -7.02 12.09
C ARG A 334 20.20 -6.62 10.61
N LEU A 335 21.19 -7.18 9.94
CA LEU A 335 21.45 -6.91 8.53
C LEU A 335 20.42 -7.59 7.60
N PRO A 336 20.15 -7.00 6.43
CA PRO A 336 19.38 -7.66 5.37
C PRO A 336 20.01 -8.98 4.94
N GLY A 337 19.19 -9.94 4.50
CA GLY A 337 19.66 -11.25 4.04
C GLY A 337 20.51 -11.20 2.77
N ARG A 338 20.42 -10.12 1.99
CA ARG A 338 21.18 -9.85 0.76
C ARG A 338 22.25 -8.80 1.04
N ARG A 339 23.51 -9.12 0.76
CA ARG A 339 24.66 -8.25 1.07
C ARG A 339 24.63 -6.94 0.28
N GLU A 340 24.11 -6.98 -0.94
CA GLU A 340 23.92 -5.82 -1.79
C GLU A 340 22.87 -4.82 -1.26
N LEU A 341 22.03 -5.24 -0.30
CA LEU A 341 21.03 -4.40 0.36
C LEU A 341 21.51 -3.85 1.70
N TRP A 342 22.75 -4.18 2.12
CA TRP A 342 23.25 -3.71 3.41
C TRP A 342 23.37 -2.19 3.45
N PRO A 343 23.16 -1.57 4.63
CA PRO A 343 23.41 -0.15 4.83
C PRO A 343 24.79 0.25 4.31
N ASN A 344 24.84 1.37 3.58
CA ASN A 344 26.08 1.88 3.01
C ASN A 344 26.99 2.41 4.15
N PRO A 345 28.19 1.83 4.36
CA PRO A 345 29.12 2.27 5.40
C PRO A 345 29.52 3.74 5.32
N ASP A 346 29.61 4.30 4.11
CA ASP A 346 29.97 5.72 3.94
C ASP A 346 28.84 6.64 4.41
N LEU A 347 27.58 6.25 4.19
CA LEU A 347 26.43 7.00 4.70
C LEU A 347 26.32 6.87 6.23
N LEU A 348 26.64 5.69 6.78
CA LEU A 348 26.70 5.47 8.23
C LEU A 348 27.75 6.37 8.90
N ARG A 349 28.94 6.55 8.29
CA ARG A 349 29.96 7.48 8.82
C ARG A 349 29.44 8.90 9.00
N THR A 350 28.51 9.37 8.15
CA THR A 350 27.95 10.74 8.26
C THR A 350 27.15 11.00 9.55
N ARG A 351 26.81 9.94 10.31
CA ARG A 351 26.09 10.01 11.57
C ARG A 351 27.01 9.97 12.80
N ILE A 352 28.29 9.66 12.63
CA ILE A 352 29.26 9.64 13.72
C ILE A 352 29.91 11.03 13.77
N PRO A 353 29.94 11.71 14.92
CA PRO A 353 30.70 12.94 15.09
C PRO A 353 32.18 12.69 14.80
N ASP A 354 32.86 13.65 14.14
CA ASP A 354 34.33 13.62 14.07
C ASP A 354 34.89 13.70 15.51
N GLU A 355 35.79 12.78 15.87
CA GLU A 355 36.45 12.71 17.19
C GLU A 355 37.32 13.93 17.50
#